data_AF-R5YCJ5-F1
#
_entry.id   AF-R5YCJ5-F1
#
_cell.length_a   1.000
_cell.length_b   1.000
_cell.length_c   1.000
_cell.angle_alpha   90.00
_cell.angle_beta   90.00
_cell.angle_gamma   90.00
#
_symmetry.space_group_name_H-M   'P 1'
#
loop_
_entity.id
_entity.type
_entity.pdbx_description
1 polymer ?
#
loop_
_entity_poly.entity_id
_entity_poly.type
_entity_poly.pdbx_seq_one_letter_code
_entity_poly.pdbx_strand_id
1 'polypeptide(L)' 'MKVTLNPDKEIVNIVKEGLKRTGGYCPCRREHTPENKCMCEEFRKQIEDPNFEGFCHCMLYYKSKD' A
#
# COMPACT_ATOMS: atom_id res chain seq x y z
N MET A 1 2.81 0.53 -16.69
CA MET A 1 1.90 0.39 -15.52
C MET A 1 2.25 -0.81 -14.64
N LYS A 2 3.30 -0.68 -13.81
CA LYS A 2 3.74 -1.72 -12.88
C LYS A 2 3.56 -1.24 -11.44
N VAL A 3 3.06 -2.10 -10.55
CA VAL A 3 3.10 -1.87 -9.10
C VAL A 3 4.30 -2.61 -8.52
N THR A 4 5.19 -1.89 -7.86
CA THR A 4 6.38 -2.45 -7.19
C THR A 4 6.35 -2.13 -5.70
N LEU A 5 7.17 -2.84 -4.93
CA LEU A 5 7.48 -2.41 -3.58
C LEU A 5 8.30 -1.12 -3.62
N ASN A 6 8.27 -0.39 -2.50
CA ASN A 6 9.18 0.74 -2.27
C ASN A 6 10.65 0.28 -2.41
N PRO A 7 11.50 1.03 -3.14
CA PRO A 7 12.93 0.74 -3.23
C PRO A 7 13.64 0.80 -1.87
N ASP A 8 13.13 1.59 -0.93
CA ASP A 8 13.63 1.63 0.45
C ASP A 8 13.19 0.38 1.21
N LYS A 9 14.15 -0.53 1.44
CA LYS A 9 13.94 -1.80 2.14
C LYS A 9 13.55 -1.61 3.60
N GLU A 10 13.98 -0.54 4.25
CA GLU A 10 13.65 -0.29 5.66
C GLU A 10 12.16 0.03 5.79
N ILE A 11 11.64 0.91 4.93
CA ILE A 11 10.20 1.21 4.84
C ILE A 11 9.40 -0.06 4.54
N VAL A 12 9.82 -0.87 3.56
CA VAL A 12 9.14 -2.14 3.24
C VAL A 12 9.07 -3.05 4.48
N ASN A 13 10.16 -3.18 5.22
CA ASN A 13 10.22 -4.01 6.41
C ASN A 13 9.29 -3.48 7.52
N ILE A 14 9.36 -2.19 7.83
CA ILE A 14 8.52 -1.56 8.86
C ILE A 14 7.03 -1.76 8.54
N VAL A 15 6.62 -1.51 7.29
CA VAL A 15 5.20 -1.64 6.91
C VAL A 15 4.77 -3.12 6.90
N LYS A 16 5.62 -4.04 6.44
CA LYS A 16 5.30 -5.48 6.49
C LYS A 16 5.17 -6.00 7.92
N GLU A 17 6.00 -5.55 8.85
CA GLU A 17 5.84 -5.88 10.27
C GLU A 17 4.55 -5.28 10.84
N GLY A 18 4.20 -4.05 10.44
CA GLY A 18 2.90 -3.45 10.74
C GLY A 18 1.73 -4.32 10.26
N LEU A 19 1.79 -4.78 9.01
CA LEU A 19 0.77 -5.67 8.42
C LEU A 19 0.65 -7.01 9.17
N LYS A 20 1.77 -7.59 9.62
CA LYS A 20 1.72 -8.82 10.44
C LYS A 20 0.99 -8.56 11.77
N ARG A 21 1.32 -7.45 12.45
CA ARG A 21 0.73 -7.09 13.75
C ARG A 21 -0.78 -6.80 13.67
N THR A 22 -1.24 -6.22 12.57
CA THR A 22 -2.65 -5.91 12.35
C THR A 22 -3.45 -7.09 11.80
N GLY A 23 -2.82 -8.22 11.44
CA GLY A 23 -3.51 -9.34 10.79
C GLY A 23 -3.84 -9.08 9.31
N GLY A 24 -3.04 -8.25 8.63
CA GLY A 24 -3.15 -7.94 7.21
C GLY A 24 -3.90 -6.65 6.88
N TYR A 25 -4.37 -5.90 7.89
CA TYR A 25 -5.02 -4.61 7.72
C TYR A 25 -3.99 -3.46 7.65
N CYS A 26 -4.26 -2.37 6.92
CA CYS A 26 -3.30 -1.28 6.75
C CYS A 26 -2.82 -0.76 8.11
N PRO A 27 -1.50 -0.76 8.41
CA PRO A 27 -1.00 -0.21 9.67
C PRO A 27 -1.24 1.31 9.79
N CYS A 28 -1.57 1.97 8.68
CA CYS A 28 -1.99 3.38 8.64
C CYS A 28 -3.42 3.66 9.12
N ARG A 29 -4.24 2.62 9.32
CA ARG A 29 -5.67 2.77 9.67
C ARG A 29 -5.91 2.17 11.04
N ARG A 30 -6.81 2.81 11.80
CA ARG A 30 -7.21 2.32 13.14
C ARG A 30 -8.20 1.16 13.05
N GLU A 31 -9.08 1.18 12.06
CA GLU A 31 -10.20 0.24 11.96
C GLU A 31 -9.85 -0.94 11.06
N HIS A 32 -10.13 -2.16 11.53
CA HIS A 32 -9.96 -3.40 10.77
C HIS A 32 -11.20 -3.69 9.93
N THR A 33 -11.44 -2.88 8.90
CA THR A 33 -12.53 -3.07 7.94
C THR A 33 -12.03 -3.74 6.66
N PRO A 34 -12.89 -4.41 5.87
CA PRO A 34 -12.50 -5.03 4.61
C PRO A 34 -11.78 -4.08 3.64
N GLU A 35 -12.19 -2.81 3.61
CA GLU A 35 -11.63 -1.75 2.76
C GLU A 35 -10.18 -1.43 3.14
N ASN A 36 -9.82 -1.58 4.42
CA ASN A 36 -8.49 -1.34 4.94
C ASN A 36 -7.56 -2.56 4.84
N LYS A 37 -8.04 -3.72 4.39
CA LYS A 37 -7.17 -4.89 4.19
C LYS A 37 -6.16 -4.62 3.08
N CYS A 38 -4.87 -4.82 3.36
CA CYS A 38 -3.82 -4.57 2.37
C CYS A 38 -3.93 -5.58 1.22
N MET A 39 -3.95 -5.17 -0.06
CA MET A 39 -3.87 -3.81 -0.60
C MET A 39 -5.22 -3.07 -0.44
N CYS A 40 -5.22 -1.95 0.29
CA CYS A 40 -6.45 -1.25 0.67
C CYS A 40 -7.21 -0.73 -0.55
N GLU A 41 -8.52 -0.58 -0.39
CA GLU A 41 -9.42 -0.13 -1.45
C GLU A 41 -9.01 1.24 -2.02
N GLU A 42 -8.58 2.15 -1.16
CA GLU A 42 -8.08 3.48 -1.57
C GLU A 42 -6.97 3.37 -2.62
N PHE A 43 -5.93 2.58 -2.33
CA PHE A 43 -4.83 2.43 -3.28
C PHE A 43 -5.24 1.63 -4.52
N ARG A 44 -6.10 0.60 -4.37
CA ARG A 44 -6.67 -0.12 -5.52
C ARG A 44 -7.41 0.82 -6.48
N LYS A 45 -8.23 1.74 -5.96
CA LYS A 45 -8.93 2.76 -6.74
C LYS A 45 -7.98 3.79 -7.37
N GLN A 46 -6.91 4.20 -6.66
CA GLN A 46 -5.91 5.09 -7.24
C GLN A 46 -5.20 4.45 -8.44
N ILE A 47 -4.83 3.18 -8.33
CA ILE A 47 -4.12 2.49 -9.43
C ILE A 47 -5.04 2.09 -10.60
N GLU A 48 -6.36 2.21 -10.47
CA GLU A 48 -7.30 2.12 -11.60
C GLU A 48 -7.18 3.33 -12.54
N ASP A 49 -6.79 4.50 -12.03
CA ASP A 49 -6.51 5.66 -12.88
C ASP A 49 -5.20 5.45 -13.66
N PRO A 50 -5.22 5.32 -15.00
CA PRO A 50 -4.00 5.16 -15.80
C PRO A 50 -3.05 6.36 -15.66
N ASN A 51 -3.56 7.53 -15.26
CA ASN A 51 -2.79 8.74 -15.02
C ASN A 51 -2.28 8.87 -13.58
N PHE A 52 -2.52 7.89 -12.72
CA PHE A 52 -1.91 7.85 -11.40
C PHE A 52 -0.49 7.28 -11.46
N GLU A 53 0.46 8.02 -10.89
CA GLU A 53 1.82 7.58 -10.58
C GLU A 53 2.14 8.02 -9.16
N GLY A 54 2.68 7.11 -8.35
CA GLY A 54 3.04 7.41 -6.98
C GLY A 54 2.84 6.27 -6.01
N PHE A 55 3.02 6.62 -4.74
CA PHE A 55 2.95 5.68 -3.62
C PHE A 55 1.54 5.54 -3.05
N CYS A 56 1.24 4.37 -2.49
CA CYS A 56 0.17 4.24 -1.51
C CYS A 56 0.50 5.06 -0.24
N HIS A 57 -0.49 5.39 0.58
CA HIS A 57 -0.28 6.22 1.79
C HIS A 57 0.78 5.65 2.76
N CYS A 58 0.83 4.33 2.96
CA CYS A 58 1.86 3.67 3.77
C CYS A 58 3.25 3.63 3.14
N MET A 59 3.39 4.10 1.90
CA MET A 59 4.61 3.99 1.10
C MET A 59 5.13 2.56 0.92
N LEU A 60 4.27 1.54 0.99
CA LEU A 60 4.68 0.14 0.70
C LEU A 60 4.78 -0.13 -0.80
N TYR A 61 3.81 0.36 -1.56
CA TYR A 61 3.68 0.13 -3.00
C TYR A 61 3.84 1.43 -3.78
N TYR A 62 4.53 1.34 -4.91
CA TYR A 62 4.67 2.40 -5.91
C TYR A 62 4.05 1.93 -7.23
N LYS A 63 3.16 2.73 -7.83
CA LYS A 63 2.74 2.53 -9.22
C LYS A 63 3.57 3.42 -10.11
N SER A 64 4.25 2.82 -11.09
CA SER A 64 4.87 3.53 -12.22
C SER A 64 3.93 3.55 -13.41
N LYS A 65 3.88 4.69 -14.13
CA LYS A 65 3.19 4.81 -15.42
C LYS A 65 3.91 4.06 -16.52
N ASP A 66 5.24 4.05 -16.45
CA ASP A 66 6.14 3.40 -17.40
C ASP A 66 5.95 1.87 -17.46
#